data_AF-A0A962QBE0-F1
#
_entry.id   AF-A0A962QBE0-F1
#
_cell.length_a   1.000
_cell.length_b   1.000
_cell.length_c   1.000
_cell.angle_alpha   90.00
_cell.angle_beta   90.00
_cell.angle_gamma   90.00
#
_symmetry.space_group_name_H-M   'P 1'
#
loop_
_entity.id
_entity.type
_entity.pdbx_description
1 polymer ?
#
loop_
_entity_poly.entity_id
_entity_poly.type
_entity_poly.pdbx_seq_one_letter_code
_entity_poly.pdbx_strand_id
1 'polypeptide(L)' 'MSKSLKNVVNPDDIVEEYGADSLRLYEMYMAEFKDTAPWDTKNII' A
#
# COMPACT_ATOMS: atom_id res chain seq x y z
N MET A 1 2.80 -7.95 5.43
CA MET A 1 4.21 -7.77 5.01
C MET A 1 5.14 -8.15 6.16
N SER A 2 6.29 -8.79 5.90
CA SER A 2 7.25 -9.22 6.92
C SER A 2 8.70 -9.13 6.44
N LYS A 3 9.60 -8.75 7.36
CA LYS A 3 11.06 -8.72 7.10
C LYS A 3 11.63 -10.10 6.80
N SER A 4 11.13 -11.17 7.45
CA SER A 4 11.59 -12.55 7.20
C SER A 4 11.20 -13.05 5.80
N LEU A 5 10.09 -12.54 5.26
CA LEU A 5 9.58 -12.87 3.93
C LEU A 5 10.13 -11.94 2.85
N LYS A 6 10.96 -10.96 3.21
CA LYS A 6 11.57 -9.96 2.30
C LYS A 6 10.53 -9.28 1.37
N ASN A 7 9.30 -9.09 1.85
CA ASN A 7 8.20 -8.51 1.10
C ASN A 7 7.66 -7.23 1.75
N VAL A 8 8.54 -6.47 2.39
CA VAL A 8 8.19 -5.17 2.96
C VAL A 8 8.21 -4.14 1.84
N VAL A 9 7.10 -3.44 1.65
CA VAL A 9 7.03 -2.24 0.82
C VAL A 9 7.24 -1.05 1.75
N ASN A 10 8.17 -0.17 1.39
CA ASN A 10 8.43 1.03 2.17
C ASN A 10 7.40 2.11 1.79
N PRO A 11 6.57 2.61 2.72
CA PRO A 11 5.60 3.65 2.39
C PRO A 11 6.26 4.97 1.96
N ASP A 12 7.47 5.26 2.42
CA ASP A 12 8.19 6.49 2.02
C ASP A 12 8.44 6.52 0.50
N ASP A 13 8.85 5.38 -0.08
CA ASP A 13 9.09 5.24 -1.52
C ASP A 13 7.79 5.46 -2.32
N ILE A 14 6.66 4.96 -1.81
CA ILE A 14 5.34 5.13 -2.45
C ILE A 14 4.86 6.58 -2.36
N VAL A 15 5.10 7.25 -1.23
CA VAL A 15 4.75 8.67 -1.05
C VAL A 15 5.61 9.55 -1.95
N GLU A 16 6.89 9.25 -2.12
CA GLU A 16 7.79 9.99 -3.02
C GLU A 16 7.37 9.85 -4.49
N GLU A 17 6.91 8.66 -4.91
CA GLU A 17 6.53 8.39 -6.30
C GLU A 17 5.10 8.83 -6.65
N TYR A 18 4.12 8.58 -5.77
CA TYR A 18 2.69 8.74 -6.07
C TYR A 18 1.98 9.79 -5.20
N GLY A 19 2.63 10.28 -4.14
CA GLY A 19 2.04 11.20 -3.19
C GLY A 19 1.24 10.53 -2.07
N ALA A 20 1.15 11.22 -0.93
CA ALA A 20 0.51 10.70 0.27
C ALA A 20 -1.01 10.45 0.12
N ASP A 21 -1.70 11.31 -0.63
CA ASP A 21 -3.15 11.17 -0.80
C ASP A 21 -3.52 9.97 -1.67
N SER A 22 -2.71 9.67 -2.70
CA SER A 22 -2.88 8.47 -3.53
C SER A 22 -2.74 7.19 -2.71
N LEU A 23 -1.72 7.11 -1.85
CA LEU A 23 -1.52 5.99 -0.93
C LEU A 23 -2.73 5.81 0.00
N ARG A 24 -3.18 6.89 0.65
CA ARG A 24 -4.29 6.82 1.62
C ARG A 24 -5.61 6.44 0.95
N LEU A 25 -5.90 6.98 -0.23
CA LEU A 25 -7.12 6.63 -0.97
C LEU A 25 -7.10 5.18 -1.43
N TYR A 26 -5.95 4.71 -1.93
CA TYR A 26 -5.74 3.32 -2.29
C TYR A 26 -5.97 2.39 -1.10
N GLU A 27 -5.35 2.66 0.05
CA GLU A 27 -5.52 1.85 1.27
C GLU A 27 -6.99 1.77 1.72
N MET A 28 -7.72 2.88 1.68
CA MET A 28 -9.14 2.91 2.08
C MET A 28 -10.07 2.23 1.06
N TYR A 29 -9.63 2.07 -0.19
CA TYR A 29 -10.42 1.44 -1.26
C TYR A 29 -10.22 -0.08 -1.32
N MET A 30 -9.04 -0.58 -0.92
CA MET A 30 -8.67 -1.99 -1.13
C MET A 30 -9.55 -3.02 -0.42
N ALA A 31 -10.05 -2.71 0.77
CA ALA A 31 -10.90 -3.61 1.56
C ALA A 31 -11.68 -2.85 2.64
N GLU A 32 -12.64 -3.54 3.24
CA GLU A 32 -13.27 -3.04 4.47
C GLU A 32 -12.24 -2.90 5.59
N PHE A 33 -12.48 -1.97 6.51
CA PHE A 33 -11.51 -1.59 7.55
C PHE A 33 -10.99 -2.75 8.43
N LYS A 34 -11.75 -3.84 8.55
CA LYS A 34 -11.39 -5.00 9.38
C LYS A 34 -10.72 -6.13 8.61
N ASP A 35 -10.78 -6.08 7.29
CA ASP A 35 -10.33 -7.15 6.42
C ASP A 35 -8.90 -6.91 5.95
N THR A 36 -8.19 -7.99 5.63
CA THR A 36 -6.84 -7.91 5.08
C THR A 36 -6.88 -7.92 3.57
N ALA A 37 -6.25 -6.93 2.93
CA ALA A 37 -6.02 -6.91 1.49
C ALA A 37 -4.55 -7.23 1.14
N PRO A 38 -4.27 -7.96 0.05
CA PRO A 38 -2.93 -8.06 -0.50
C PRO A 38 -2.51 -6.72 -1.13
N TRP A 39 -1.25 -6.32 -0.94
CA TRP A 39 -0.70 -5.11 -1.56
C TRP A 39 -0.40 -5.32 -3.05
N ASP A 40 -0.80 -4.37 -3.90
CA ASP A 40 -0.47 -4.33 -5.34
C ASP A 40 -0.18 -2.90 -5.82
N THR A 41 1.11 -2.55 -5.93
CA THR A 41 1.58 -1.23 -6.38
C THR A 41 1.04 -0.85 -7.76
N LYS A 42 0.69 -1.82 -8.63
CA LYS A 42 0.19 -1.52 -9.98
C LYS A 42 -1.21 -0.89 -9.98
N ASN A 43 -1.97 -1.07 -8.90
CA ASN A 43 -3.34 -0.56 -8.78
C ASN A 43 -3.40 0.81 -8.07
N ILE A 44 -2.26 1.47 -7.84
CA ILE A 44 -2.21 2.83 -7.29
C ILE A 44 -2.65 3.87 -8.35
N ILE A 45 -2.57 3.54 -9.64
CA ILE A 45 -3.02 4.36 -10.79
C ILE A 45 -3.84 3.51 -11.77
#